data_AF-A0A7S1DKT1-F1
#
_entry.id   AF-A0A7S1DKT1-F1
#
_cell.length_a   1.000
_cell.length_b   1.000
_cell.length_c   1.000
_cell.angle_alpha   90.00
_cell.angle_beta   90.00
_cell.angle_gamma   90.00
#
_symmetry.space_group_name_H-M   'P 1'
#
loop_
_entity.id
_entity.type
_entity.pdbx_description
1 polymer ?
#
loop_
_entity_poly.entity_id
_entity_poly.type
_entity_poly.pdbx_seq_one_letter_code
_entity_poly.pdbx_strand_id
1 'polypeptide(L)'
;KSLVRGIQRACYTPSKRRSPQVYISGCAVNSHAAHKAGVVCAHVGTQWADPAMIRQDLENRKGRTAWWGAEHSAFLSQEGLFAGKAQAMAKADIAVLCVSDEYEASRICMAECAHALDHLGMRGVVCKV
;
A
#
# COMPACT_ATOMS: atom_id res chain seq x y z
N LYS A 1 -29.57 15.38 -1.28
CA LYS A 1 -28.65 14.77 -2.28
C LYS A 1 -27.40 14.30 -1.52
N SER A 2 -27.49 13.29 -0.66
CA SER A 2 -27.33 11.84 -0.89
C SER A 2 -25.99 11.44 -1.53
N LEU A 3 -25.09 10.84 -0.74
CA LEU A 3 -24.37 9.58 -1.03
C LEU A 3 -23.35 9.26 0.09
N VAL A 4 -23.83 8.63 1.18
CA VAL A 4 -22.98 7.80 2.05
C VAL A 4 -23.69 6.45 2.14
N ARG A 5 -23.49 5.61 1.11
CA ARG A 5 -24.01 4.24 1.08
C ARG A 5 -22.83 3.27 1.11
N GLY A 6 -22.78 2.45 2.16
CA GLY A 6 -22.26 1.09 2.05
C GLY A 6 -20.84 0.82 2.55
N ILE A 7 -20.53 1.10 3.81
CA ILE A 7 -19.50 0.30 4.50
C ILE A 7 -20.17 -1.02 4.92
N GLN A 8 -20.25 -1.97 4.00
CA GLN A 8 -20.63 -3.34 4.35
C GLN A 8 -19.50 -3.92 5.22
N ARG A 9 -19.78 -4.12 6.51
CA ARG A 9 -18.99 -4.99 7.39
C ARG A 9 -19.11 -6.42 6.90
N ALA A 10 -18.30 -6.78 5.90
CA ALA A 10 -18.19 -8.16 5.48
C ALA A 10 -17.48 -8.95 6.57
N CYS A 11 -18.23 -9.84 7.24
CA CYS A 11 -17.69 -10.84 8.15
C CYS A 11 -16.55 -11.61 7.46
N TYR A 12 -15.39 -11.61 8.09
CA TYR A 12 -14.16 -12.22 7.59
C TYR A 12 -14.22 -13.74 7.76
N THR A 13 -14.35 -14.47 6.66
CA THR A 13 -13.92 -15.86 6.56
C THR A 13 -12.45 -15.87 6.12
N PRO A 14 -11.51 -16.37 6.93
CA PRO A 14 -10.11 -16.46 6.52
C PRO A 14 -9.99 -17.38 5.31
N SER A 15 -9.65 -16.82 4.14
CA SER A 15 -9.17 -17.63 3.02
C SER A 15 -7.86 -18.28 3.46
N LYS A 16 -7.60 -19.51 3.00
CA LYS A 16 -6.38 -20.27 3.35
C LYS A 16 -5.14 -19.52 2.83
N ARG A 17 -4.61 -18.64 3.70
CA ARG A 17 -3.29 -17.98 3.75
C ARG A 17 -2.54 -17.83 2.42
N ARG A 18 -2.88 -16.79 1.66
CA ARG A 18 -1.93 -16.16 0.72
C ARG A 18 -1.27 -14.98 1.44
N SER A 19 0.04 -14.84 1.30
CA SER A 19 0.83 -13.73 1.86
C SER A 19 1.43 -12.89 0.71
N PRO A 20 1.39 -11.56 0.79
CA PRO A 20 0.87 -10.72 1.89
C PRO A 20 -0.67 -10.70 1.94
N GLN A 21 -1.24 -10.43 3.11
CA GLN A 21 -2.68 -10.18 3.27
C GLN A 21 -3.05 -8.72 2.98
N VAL A 22 -2.08 -7.80 3.15
CA VAL A 22 -2.24 -6.37 2.92
C VAL A 22 -1.19 -5.89 1.93
N TYR A 23 -1.62 -5.17 0.91
CA TYR A 23 -0.77 -4.40 0.01
C TYR A 23 -0.77 -2.95 0.46
N ILE A 24 0.39 -2.33 0.61
CA ILE A 24 0.51 -0.90 0.92
C ILE A 24 0.98 -0.20 -0.36
N SER A 25 0.24 0.81 -0.77
CA SER A 25 0.56 1.71 -1.89
C SER A 25 0.89 3.09 -1.34
N GLY A 26 1.85 3.77 -1.96
CA GLY A 26 2.33 5.09 -1.55
C GLY A 26 3.38 5.60 -2.53
N CYS A 27 3.69 6.90 -2.44
CA CYS A 27 4.84 7.46 -3.13
C CYS A 27 6.12 7.28 -2.31
N ALA A 28 7.27 7.32 -2.96
CA ALA A 28 8.57 7.28 -2.28
C ALA A 28 8.73 8.45 -1.29
N VAL A 29 8.14 9.62 -1.60
CA VAL A 29 8.14 10.79 -0.71
C VAL A 29 7.37 10.56 0.59
N ASN A 30 6.50 9.55 0.67
CA ASN A 30 5.81 9.18 1.92
C ASN A 30 6.68 8.35 2.86
N SER A 31 7.90 7.98 2.44
CA SER A 31 8.83 7.20 3.27
C SER A 31 9.89 8.10 3.89
N HIS A 32 9.87 8.21 5.21
CA HIS A 32 10.89 8.89 6.00
C HIS A 32 12.27 8.24 5.81
N ALA A 33 12.30 6.91 5.65
CA ALA A 33 13.53 6.17 5.35
C ALA A 33 14.13 6.59 3.99
N ALA A 34 13.31 6.71 2.94
CA ALA A 34 13.76 7.15 1.63
C ALA A 34 14.32 8.59 1.65
N HIS A 35 13.67 9.49 2.39
CA HIS A 35 14.16 10.85 2.57
C HIS A 35 15.49 10.88 3.33
N LYS A 36 15.59 10.15 4.46
CA LYS A 36 16.81 10.07 5.26
C LYS A 36 18.00 9.45 4.48
N ALA A 37 17.71 8.54 3.56
CA ALA A 37 18.70 7.92 2.68
C ALA A 37 19.08 8.80 1.46
N GLY A 38 18.46 9.98 1.30
CA GLY A 38 18.70 10.88 0.17
C GLY A 38 18.13 10.40 -1.17
N VAL A 39 17.23 9.41 -1.15
CA VAL A 39 16.58 8.87 -2.36
C VAL A 39 15.51 9.83 -2.89
N VAL A 40 14.89 10.59 -2.00
CA VAL A 40 13.93 11.66 -2.32
C VAL A 40 14.34 12.95 -1.61
N CYS A 41 14.06 14.09 -2.23
CA CYS A 41 14.46 15.41 -1.72
C CYS A 41 13.56 15.96 -0.61
N ALA A 42 12.39 15.35 -0.39
CA ALA A 42 11.42 15.77 0.60
C ALA A 42 10.64 14.57 1.14
N HIS A 43 10.09 14.74 2.35
CA HIS A 43 9.18 13.80 3.00
C HIS A 43 7.79 14.43 3.15
N VAL A 44 6.75 13.70 2.75
CA VAL A 44 5.35 14.12 2.81
C VAL A 44 4.55 13.17 3.68
N GLY A 45 3.93 13.72 4.72
CA GLY A 45 3.15 12.99 5.71
C GLY A 45 3.79 12.99 7.09
N THR A 46 3.12 12.32 8.03
CA THR A 46 3.62 12.15 9.41
C THR A 46 4.26 10.77 9.59
N GLN A 47 5.06 10.61 10.65
CA GLN A 47 5.62 9.30 11.03
C GLN A 47 4.57 8.19 11.19
N TRP A 48 3.31 8.54 11.48
CA TRP A 48 2.22 7.59 11.68
C TRP A 48 1.61 7.09 10.38
N ALA A 49 1.86 7.81 9.29
CA ALA A 49 1.35 7.50 7.97
C ALA A 49 2.48 7.16 6.98
N ASP A 50 3.69 6.96 7.51
CA ASP A 50 4.79 6.32 6.78
C ASP A 50 4.40 4.87 6.45
N PRO A 51 4.46 4.45 5.17
CA PRO A 51 4.10 3.10 4.75
C PRO A 51 4.84 1.97 5.49
N ALA A 52 6.12 2.18 5.86
CA ALA A 52 6.90 1.19 6.60
C ALA A 52 6.43 1.08 8.06
N MET A 53 6.05 2.21 8.68
CA MET A 53 5.46 2.20 10.02
C MET A 53 4.08 1.53 10.03
N ILE A 54 3.24 1.79 9.02
CA ILE A 54 1.96 1.10 8.84
C ILE A 54 2.17 -0.41 8.69
N ARG A 55 3.15 -0.81 7.88
CA ARG A 55 3.52 -2.23 7.71
C ARG A 55 3.90 -2.87 9.04
N GLN A 56 4.81 -2.22 9.77
CA GLN A 56 5.29 -2.70 11.06
C GLN A 56 4.14 -2.84 12.08
N ASP A 57 3.21 -1.89 12.10
CA ASP A 57 2.03 -1.95 12.98
C ASP A 57 1.10 -3.11 12.62
N LEU A 58 0.81 -3.30 11.33
CA LEU A 58 -0.03 -4.39 10.84
C LEU A 58 0.59 -5.77 11.16
N GLU A 59 1.89 -5.90 10.98
CA GLU A 59 2.62 -7.14 11.25
C GLU A 59 2.70 -7.42 12.75
N ASN A 60 3.17 -6.45 13.54
CA ASN A 60 3.47 -6.66 14.95
C ASN A 60 2.21 -6.64 15.84
N ARG A 61 1.28 -5.73 15.58
CA ARG A 61 0.11 -5.54 16.47
C ARG A 61 -1.11 -6.32 16.03
N LYS A 62 -1.24 -6.61 14.73
CA LYS A 62 -2.42 -7.28 14.17
C LYS A 62 -2.13 -8.66 13.63
N GLY A 63 -0.86 -9.10 13.60
CA GLY A 63 -0.46 -10.40 13.07
C GLY A 63 -0.81 -10.57 11.58
N ARG A 64 -0.89 -9.47 10.83
CA ARG A 64 -1.22 -9.46 9.40
C ARG A 64 0.03 -9.23 8.58
N THR A 65 0.29 -10.12 7.63
CA THR A 65 1.41 -9.93 6.69
C THR A 65 1.11 -8.79 5.73
N ALA A 66 2.05 -7.86 5.58
CA ALA A 66 1.87 -6.67 4.75
C ALA A 66 3.07 -6.47 3.82
N TRP A 67 2.83 -5.95 2.63
CA TRP A 67 3.88 -5.69 1.64
C TRP A 67 3.97 -4.20 1.34
N TRP A 68 5.19 -3.67 1.39
CA TRP A 68 5.53 -2.30 1.01
C TRP A 68 6.79 -2.30 0.13
N GLY A 69 6.68 -1.73 -1.07
CA GLY A 69 7.66 -1.93 -2.14
C GLY A 69 8.94 -1.10 -2.05
N ALA A 70 8.97 -0.01 -1.29
CA ALA A 70 10.14 0.88 -1.29
C ALA A 70 11.38 0.26 -0.61
N GLU A 71 11.18 -0.66 0.33
CA GLU A 71 12.27 -1.36 1.03
C GLU A 71 12.83 -2.55 0.25
N HIS A 72 12.13 -3.00 -0.79
CA HIS A 72 12.46 -4.20 -1.55
C HIS A 72 13.13 -3.92 -2.89
N SER A 73 13.56 -2.68 -3.17
CA SER A 73 14.33 -2.35 -4.39
C SER A 73 15.57 -3.25 -4.59
N ALA A 74 16.18 -3.73 -3.50
CA ALA A 74 17.27 -4.70 -3.54
C ALA A 74 16.83 -6.16 -3.87
N PHE A 75 15.58 -6.53 -3.59
CA PHE A 75 15.00 -7.87 -3.87
C PHE A 75 14.42 -8.00 -5.29
N LEU A 76 14.39 -6.90 -6.06
CA LEU A 76 13.70 -6.80 -7.35
C LEU A 76 14.64 -6.93 -8.56
N SER A 77 15.90 -7.33 -8.35
CA SER A 77 16.93 -7.38 -9.40
C SER A 77 16.72 -8.48 -10.45
N GLN A 78 15.77 -9.42 -10.27
CA GLN A 78 15.49 -10.46 -11.26
C GLN A 78 14.16 -10.33 -12.04
N GLU A 79 13.11 -9.72 -11.47
CA GLU A 79 11.80 -9.57 -12.17
C GLU A 79 11.29 -8.11 -12.24
N GLY A 80 11.96 -7.15 -11.59
CA GLY A 80 11.59 -5.74 -11.59
C GLY A 80 10.46 -5.37 -10.62
N LEU A 81 10.43 -4.10 -10.19
CA LEU A 81 9.50 -3.54 -9.19
C LEU A 81 8.03 -3.81 -9.51
N PHE A 82 7.66 -3.80 -10.79
CA PHE A 82 6.29 -4.01 -11.23
C PHE A 82 5.81 -5.47 -11.02
N ALA A 83 6.65 -6.46 -11.31
CA ALA A 83 6.32 -7.87 -11.09
C ALA A 83 6.13 -8.17 -9.61
N GLY A 84 7.00 -7.62 -8.75
CA GLY A 84 6.87 -7.74 -7.29
C GLY A 84 5.57 -7.12 -6.76
N LYS A 85 5.19 -5.94 -7.26
CA LYS A 85 3.90 -5.31 -6.94
C LYS A 85 2.72 -6.17 -7.38
N ALA A 86 2.71 -6.64 -8.62
CA ALA A 86 1.64 -7.46 -9.16
C ALA A 86 1.47 -8.78 -8.38
N GLN A 87 2.56 -9.46 -8.03
CA GLN A 87 2.53 -10.66 -7.20
C GLN A 87 2.01 -10.41 -5.78
N ALA A 88 2.35 -9.26 -5.19
CA ALA A 88 1.84 -8.86 -3.88
C ALA A 88 0.33 -8.57 -3.94
N MET A 89 -0.11 -7.79 -4.94
CA MET A 89 -1.51 -7.46 -5.15
C MET A 89 -2.37 -8.71 -5.42
N ALA A 90 -1.87 -9.68 -6.20
CA ALA A 90 -2.60 -10.92 -6.51
C ALA A 90 -2.84 -11.84 -5.28
N LYS A 91 -2.15 -11.58 -4.16
CA LYS A 91 -2.24 -12.37 -2.92
C LYS A 91 -2.97 -11.63 -1.80
N ALA A 92 -3.01 -10.29 -1.86
CA ALA A 92 -3.59 -9.45 -0.83
C ALA A 92 -5.09 -9.27 -1.02
N ASP A 93 -5.82 -9.15 0.10
CA ASP A 93 -7.27 -8.87 0.12
C ASP A 93 -7.56 -7.39 0.38
N ILE A 94 -6.58 -6.66 0.94
CA ILE A 94 -6.71 -5.28 1.41
C ILE A 94 -5.61 -4.43 0.78
N ALA A 95 -5.98 -3.26 0.26
CA ALA A 95 -5.06 -2.24 -0.19
C ALA A 95 -5.11 -1.04 0.78
N VAL A 96 -3.98 -0.73 1.42
CA VAL A 96 -3.81 0.52 2.17
C VAL A 96 -3.15 1.53 1.24
N LEU A 97 -3.79 2.67 1.04
CA LEU A 97 -3.37 3.70 0.10
C LEU A 97 -2.90 4.93 0.89
N CYS A 98 -1.60 5.22 0.87
CA CYS A 98 -1.01 6.40 1.49
C CYS A 98 -1.06 7.54 0.48
N VAL A 99 -2.16 8.31 0.51
CA VAL A 99 -2.52 9.29 -0.52
C VAL A 99 -2.08 10.69 -0.09
N SER A 100 -1.09 11.22 -0.80
CA SER A 100 -0.59 12.61 -0.75
C SER A 100 -0.88 13.31 -2.08
N ASP A 101 -0.66 14.61 -2.18
CA ASP A 101 -0.82 15.35 -3.44
C ASP A 101 0.11 14.78 -4.54
N GLU A 102 1.32 14.34 -4.17
CA GLU A 102 2.26 13.67 -5.09
C GLU A 102 1.74 12.30 -5.55
N TYR A 103 1.01 11.59 -4.68
CA TYR A 103 0.36 10.33 -5.04
C TYR A 103 -0.71 10.56 -6.09
N GLU A 104 -1.57 11.55 -5.88
CA GLU A 104 -2.64 11.91 -6.81
C GLU A 104 -2.08 12.40 -8.16
N ALA A 105 -0.96 13.12 -8.14
CA ALA A 105 -0.26 13.57 -9.35
C ALA A 105 0.52 12.47 -10.08
N SER A 106 0.85 11.36 -9.39
CA SER A 106 1.65 10.27 -9.95
C SER A 106 0.78 9.30 -10.78
N ARG A 107 0.94 9.34 -12.10
CA ARG A 107 0.28 8.41 -13.03
C ARG A 107 0.53 6.93 -12.68
N ILE A 108 1.72 6.61 -12.16
CA ILE A 108 2.08 5.25 -11.78
C ILE A 108 1.31 4.83 -10.53
N CYS A 109 1.30 5.68 -9.49
CA CYS A 109 0.59 5.39 -8.24
C CYS A 109 -0.92 5.26 -8.48
N MET A 110 -1.50 6.15 -9.28
CA MET A 110 -2.92 6.10 -9.63
C MET A 110 -3.27 4.88 -10.48
N ALA A 111 -2.41 4.45 -11.41
CA ALA A 111 -2.62 3.23 -12.17
C ALA A 111 -2.56 1.97 -11.28
N GLU A 112 -1.64 1.92 -10.32
CA GLU A 112 -1.56 0.84 -9.33
C GLU A 112 -2.79 0.81 -8.43
N CYS A 113 -3.27 1.97 -7.99
CA CYS A 113 -4.49 2.11 -7.22
C CYS A 113 -5.70 1.56 -7.98
N ALA A 114 -5.89 1.99 -9.23
CA ALA A 114 -6.98 1.53 -10.08
C ALA A 114 -6.91 0.01 -10.31
N HIS A 115 -5.71 -0.53 -10.54
CA HIS A 115 -5.54 -1.99 -10.68
C HIS A 115 -5.94 -2.74 -9.40
N ALA A 116 -5.49 -2.28 -8.23
CA ALA A 116 -5.82 -2.92 -6.96
C ALA A 116 -7.32 -2.87 -6.64
N LEU A 117 -7.96 -1.71 -6.80
CA LEU A 117 -9.35 -1.51 -6.42
C LEU A 117 -10.33 -2.02 -7.48
N ASP A 118 -10.15 -1.62 -8.73
CA ASP A 118 -11.16 -1.83 -9.78
C ASP A 118 -10.97 -3.18 -10.48
N HIS A 119 -9.73 -3.58 -10.73
CA HIS A 119 -9.45 -4.82 -11.44
C HIS A 119 -9.39 -6.05 -10.52
N LEU A 120 -8.74 -5.91 -9.36
CA LEU A 120 -8.58 -7.00 -8.40
C LEU A 120 -9.67 -7.03 -7.31
N GLY A 121 -10.48 -5.97 -7.19
CA GLY A 121 -11.58 -5.92 -6.22
C GLY A 121 -11.11 -5.89 -4.77
N MET A 122 -9.90 -5.40 -4.50
CA MET A 122 -9.34 -5.33 -3.16
C MET A 122 -10.12 -4.32 -2.30
N ARG A 123 -10.17 -4.56 -0.99
CA ARG A 123 -10.77 -3.59 -0.07
C ARG A 123 -9.80 -2.44 0.18
N GLY A 124 -10.17 -1.24 -0.28
CA GLY A 124 -9.37 -0.03 -0.10
C GLY A 124 -9.52 0.60 1.29
N VAL A 125 -8.40 0.97 1.90
CA VAL A 125 -8.33 1.84 3.08
C VAL A 125 -7.44 3.02 2.71
N VAL A 126 -7.99 4.23 2.74
CA VAL A 126 -7.24 5.45 2.41
C VAL A 126 -6.66 6.07 3.68
N CYS A 127 -5.35 6.26 3.67
CA CYS A 127 -4.61 7.03 4.65
C CYS A 127 -4.15 8.33 3.97
N LYS A 128 -4.82 9.44 4.27
CA LYS A 128 -4.44 10.74 3.72
C LYS A 128 -3.24 11.29 4.49
N VAL A 129 -2.20 11.69 3.76
CA VAL A 129 -0.90 12.16 4.29
C VAL A 129 -0.65 13.62 4.00
#